data_AF-A0A143X1N2-F1
#
_entry.id   AF-A0A143X1N2-F1
#
_cell.length_a   1.000
_cell.length_b   1.000
_cell.length_c   1.000
_cell.angle_alpha   90.00
_cell.angle_beta   90.00
_cell.angle_gamma   90.00
#
_symmetry.space_group_name_H-M   'P 1'
#
loop_
_entity.id
_entity.type
_entity.pdbx_description
1 polymer ?
#
loop_
_entity_poly.entity_id
_entity_poly.type
_entity_poly.pdbx_seq_one_letter_code
_entity_poly.pdbx_strand_id
1 'polypeptide(L)'
;MREALKYCWGASTTYEPIGNAKQKVPLYAIDMKIACDFEKEGFIRERLAREKRMGEIQLYPDAIGFKVKVTDDRELRPWLRSFYKRLIDLKGLNFDIAEDLAQMVDVNENGLRQHDTSFSPSMPWSIPPTCHYQSRPSKAHMQLFNEYFSIYYAVIGAVLMTIYSDDREAFLEEEIQMIMDEVIKAYEAQLGLQSKALLHDTIWELIQSGAFMKKGVMEIKGFWTGKNQYGMWQAKPDPSPNGRWAVAYLKKYQTEERSFNTAILPLSKLECRWLLTILSDPKMTLFLNEEEIQSIRQTLADDKPLLLASIIQTDRFAVSDQVKQQERNFMNLLLGAIEHHQKVFIQYNPRHQPEFSGVFYPIMIEYDQRDNVFRSYFYSEKRQTITLMNLARIEACQVLKEETFAYDSAYAALEAYRGEHQASLTIELSEEKNTPDRILYELSPWKKRCRYDRNQKVYTLTIYYQDNDWMELVTRLLSYGPVIRILDRDSNIYQEYQQRLKEQLEIEKTKASFAGV
;
A
#
# COMPACT_ATOMS: atom_id res chain seq x y z
N MET A 1 -17.39 1.17 -21.92
CA MET A 1 -16.32 0.78 -20.97
C MET A 1 -16.43 1.50 -19.63
N ARG A 2 -16.45 2.86 -19.58
CA ARG A 2 -16.55 3.60 -18.30
C ARG A 2 -17.73 3.19 -17.40
N GLU A 3 -18.91 2.91 -17.96
CA GLU A 3 -20.03 2.43 -17.15
C GLU A 3 -19.85 1.00 -16.64
N ALA A 4 -19.14 0.13 -17.37
CA ALA A 4 -18.87 -1.24 -16.96
C ALA A 4 -17.95 -1.30 -15.74
N LEU A 5 -17.04 -0.32 -15.59
CA LEU A 5 -16.16 -0.21 -14.41
C LEU A 5 -16.93 -0.06 -13.10
N LYS A 6 -18.15 0.49 -13.13
CA LYS A 6 -19.02 0.58 -11.94
C LYS A 6 -19.51 -0.78 -11.44
N TYR A 7 -19.45 -1.79 -12.29
CA TYR A 7 -19.91 -3.16 -12.03
C TYR A 7 -18.73 -4.15 -12.00
N CYS A 8 -17.48 -3.67 -11.94
CA CYS A 8 -16.31 -4.53 -11.83
C CYS A 8 -16.08 -4.92 -10.37
N TRP A 9 -16.15 -6.21 -10.06
CA TRP A 9 -15.83 -6.71 -8.73
C TRP A 9 -14.31 -6.85 -8.55
N GLY A 10 -13.59 -7.37 -9.53
CA GLY A 10 -12.14 -7.51 -9.50
C GLY A 10 -11.46 -6.71 -10.61
N ALA A 11 -10.26 -7.16 -11.00
CA ALA A 11 -9.51 -6.54 -12.10
C ALA A 11 -10.11 -6.87 -13.48
N SER A 12 -10.84 -7.98 -13.59
CA SER A 12 -11.49 -8.38 -14.83
C SER A 12 -12.75 -7.56 -15.12
N THR A 13 -12.88 -7.16 -16.38
CA THR A 13 -14.07 -6.50 -16.93
C THR A 13 -14.91 -7.44 -17.81
N THR A 14 -14.45 -8.67 -18.09
CA THR A 14 -15.14 -9.64 -18.96
C THR A 14 -14.49 -11.02 -18.89
N TYR A 15 -15.19 -12.07 -19.31
CA TYR A 15 -14.68 -13.44 -19.32
C TYR A 15 -13.37 -13.62 -20.11
N GLU A 16 -13.33 -13.02 -21.30
CA GLU A 16 -12.22 -13.11 -22.25
C GLU A 16 -11.81 -11.69 -22.67
N PRO A 17 -10.78 -11.09 -22.05
CA PRO A 17 -10.33 -9.75 -22.37
C PRO A 17 -9.39 -9.75 -23.59
N ILE A 18 -9.79 -10.39 -24.69
CA ILE A 18 -8.97 -10.50 -25.91
C ILE A 18 -9.37 -9.40 -26.90
N GLY A 19 -8.42 -8.52 -27.21
CA GLY A 19 -8.62 -7.40 -28.12
C GLY A 19 -9.67 -6.39 -27.63
N ASN A 20 -10.19 -5.56 -28.53
CA ASN A 20 -11.16 -4.53 -28.18
C ASN A 20 -12.53 -5.12 -27.85
N ALA A 21 -13.21 -4.52 -26.87
CA ALA A 21 -14.62 -4.79 -26.61
C ALA A 21 -15.47 -4.50 -27.87
N LYS A 22 -15.99 -5.55 -28.50
CA LYS A 22 -16.85 -5.47 -29.69
C LYS A 22 -18.32 -5.21 -29.36
N GLN A 23 -18.74 -5.60 -28.15
CA GLN A 23 -20.11 -5.50 -27.68
C GLN A 23 -20.14 -4.90 -26.26
N LYS A 24 -21.33 -4.46 -25.83
CA LYS A 24 -21.53 -4.05 -24.44
C LYS A 24 -21.24 -5.24 -23.53
N VAL A 25 -20.42 -5.03 -22.52
CA VAL A 25 -20.10 -6.06 -21.52
C VAL A 25 -21.40 -6.51 -20.84
N PRO A 26 -21.72 -7.82 -20.82
CA PRO A 26 -22.90 -8.32 -20.14
C PRO A 26 -22.80 -8.11 -18.62
N LEU A 27 -23.95 -7.98 -17.96
CA LEU A 27 -24.03 -7.92 -16.50
C LEU A 27 -24.68 -9.20 -15.98
N TYR A 28 -23.97 -9.87 -15.08
CA TYR A 28 -24.43 -11.07 -14.39
C TYR A 28 -25.06 -10.64 -13.07
N ALA A 29 -26.35 -10.93 -12.90
CA ALA A 29 -27.07 -10.66 -11.66
C ALA A 29 -26.90 -11.85 -10.72
N ILE A 30 -26.36 -11.59 -9.54
CA ILE A 30 -26.11 -12.59 -8.51
C ILE A 30 -27.01 -12.28 -7.31
N ASP A 31 -27.70 -13.30 -6.83
CA ASP A 31 -28.58 -13.24 -5.66
C ASP A 31 -28.17 -14.36 -4.71
N MET A 32 -27.84 -14.02 -3.47
CA MET A 32 -27.41 -14.98 -2.46
C MET A 32 -28.10 -14.74 -1.14
N LYS A 33 -28.39 -15.84 -0.43
CA LYS A 33 -28.94 -15.83 0.92
C LYS A 33 -27.94 -16.45 1.88
N ILE A 34 -27.51 -15.70 2.89
CA ILE A 34 -26.46 -16.08 3.85
C ILE A 34 -27.11 -16.26 5.22
N ALA A 35 -26.98 -17.45 5.81
CA ALA A 35 -27.45 -17.74 7.17
C ALA A 35 -26.72 -16.86 8.21
N CYS A 36 -27.49 -16.25 9.11
CA CYS A 36 -26.95 -15.40 10.16
C CYS A 36 -27.86 -15.44 11.40
N ASP A 37 -27.32 -15.90 12.53
CA ASP A 37 -27.95 -15.69 13.84
C ASP A 37 -27.55 -14.30 14.34
N PHE A 38 -28.45 -13.31 14.31
CA PHE A 38 -28.09 -11.93 14.65
C PHE A 38 -27.73 -11.71 16.13
N GLU A 39 -28.18 -12.57 17.04
CA GLU A 39 -27.86 -12.48 18.47
C GLU A 39 -26.43 -12.92 18.72
N LYS A 40 -25.98 -14.01 18.08
CA LYS A 40 -24.64 -14.57 18.28
C LYS A 40 -23.62 -14.07 17.26
N GLU A 41 -24.08 -13.71 16.08
CA GLU A 41 -23.24 -13.50 14.88
C GLU A 41 -23.48 -12.14 14.21
N GLY A 42 -23.93 -11.13 14.96
CA GLY A 42 -24.10 -9.76 14.45
C GLY A 42 -22.88 -9.19 13.71
N PHE A 43 -21.68 -9.71 13.99
CA PHE A 43 -20.44 -9.38 13.27
C PHE A 43 -20.46 -9.76 11.78
N ILE A 44 -21.24 -10.76 11.36
CA ILE A 44 -21.38 -11.17 9.95
C ILE A 44 -22.10 -10.08 9.15
N ARG A 45 -23.14 -9.47 9.74
CA ARG A 45 -23.82 -8.31 9.16
C ARG A 45 -22.87 -7.14 8.98
N GLU A 46 -22.09 -6.83 10.01
CA GLU A 46 -21.07 -5.77 9.95
C GLU A 46 -20.03 -6.07 8.87
N ARG A 47 -19.58 -7.33 8.78
CA ARG A 47 -18.64 -7.78 7.75
C ARG A 47 -19.19 -7.56 6.34
N LEU A 48 -20.40 -8.03 6.05
CA LEU A 48 -21.04 -7.82 4.75
C LEU A 48 -21.22 -6.34 4.44
N ALA A 49 -21.66 -5.53 5.42
CA ALA A 49 -21.82 -4.09 5.23
C ALA A 49 -20.50 -3.38 4.87
N ARG A 50 -19.37 -3.85 5.42
CA ARG A 50 -18.02 -3.33 5.13
C ARG A 50 -17.49 -3.81 3.77
N GLU A 51 -17.80 -5.05 3.39
CA GLU A 51 -17.26 -5.73 2.21
C GLU A 51 -18.16 -5.61 0.96
N LYS A 52 -19.39 -5.06 1.07
CA LYS A 52 -20.41 -5.10 0.02
C LYS A 52 -20.04 -4.47 -1.32
N ARG A 53 -19.05 -3.56 -1.36
CA ARG A 53 -18.70 -2.78 -2.57
C ARG A 53 -19.96 -2.13 -3.20
N MET A 54 -20.31 -2.50 -4.43
CA MET A 54 -21.51 -2.05 -5.16
C MET A 54 -22.75 -2.93 -4.92
N GLY A 55 -22.68 -3.92 -4.04
CA GLY A 55 -23.78 -4.82 -3.70
C GLY A 55 -24.77 -4.22 -2.71
N GLU A 56 -26.00 -4.73 -2.78
CA GLU A 56 -27.13 -4.35 -1.94
C GLU A 56 -27.40 -5.44 -0.90
N ILE A 57 -27.71 -5.02 0.33
CA ILE A 57 -27.98 -5.92 1.45
C ILE A 57 -29.45 -5.79 1.85
N GLN A 58 -30.13 -6.92 2.01
CA GLN A 58 -31.47 -7.04 2.56
C GLN A 58 -31.44 -7.94 3.79
N LEU A 59 -32.07 -7.52 4.89
CA LEU A 59 -32.10 -8.30 6.12
C LEU A 59 -33.37 -9.15 6.21
N TYR A 60 -33.22 -10.41 6.64
CA TYR A 60 -34.28 -11.33 7.02
C TYR A 60 -34.11 -11.71 8.49
N PRO A 61 -35.10 -12.36 9.15
CA PRO A 61 -34.98 -12.72 10.57
C PRO A 61 -33.79 -13.63 10.91
N ASP A 62 -33.44 -14.55 10.02
CA ASP A 62 -32.43 -15.62 10.21
C ASP A 62 -31.34 -15.62 9.11
N ALA A 63 -31.35 -14.61 8.25
CA ALA A 63 -30.48 -14.56 7.08
C ALA A 63 -30.24 -13.14 6.57
N ILE A 64 -29.23 -13.01 5.72
CA ILE A 64 -28.88 -11.78 5.00
C ILE A 64 -28.95 -12.09 3.50
N GLY A 65 -29.80 -11.37 2.79
CA GLY A 65 -29.80 -11.33 1.33
C GLY A 65 -28.74 -10.37 0.82
N PHE A 66 -27.99 -10.79 -0.20
CA PHE A 66 -27.03 -9.95 -0.89
C PHE A 66 -27.25 -10.05 -2.39
N LYS A 67 -27.38 -8.89 -3.04
CA LYS A 67 -27.63 -8.78 -4.48
C LYS A 67 -26.59 -7.90 -5.13
N VAL A 68 -26.03 -8.35 -6.24
CA VAL A 68 -25.04 -7.58 -7.00
C VAL A 68 -25.15 -7.84 -8.49
N LYS A 69 -24.79 -6.84 -9.30
CA LYS A 69 -24.59 -7.00 -10.75
C LYS A 69 -23.12 -6.81 -11.05
N VAL A 70 -22.50 -7.81 -11.68
CA VAL A 70 -21.07 -7.80 -11.98
C VAL A 70 -20.79 -8.08 -13.45
N THR A 71 -19.67 -7.59 -13.96
CA THR A 71 -19.20 -7.86 -15.33
C THR A 71 -18.51 -9.20 -15.50
N ASP A 72 -17.99 -9.76 -14.40
CA ASP A 72 -17.33 -11.06 -14.34
C ASP A 72 -17.59 -11.67 -12.95
N ASP A 73 -18.45 -12.67 -12.88
CA ASP A 73 -18.81 -13.37 -11.63
C ASP A 73 -17.68 -14.24 -11.08
N ARG A 74 -16.65 -14.55 -11.89
CA ARG A 74 -15.47 -15.30 -11.42
C ARG A 74 -14.66 -14.52 -10.41
N GLU A 75 -14.64 -13.19 -10.52
CA GLU A 75 -13.96 -12.32 -9.58
C GLU A 75 -14.67 -12.25 -8.21
N LEU A 76 -15.94 -12.62 -8.13
CA LEU A 76 -16.68 -12.71 -6.86
C LEU A 76 -16.26 -13.95 -6.05
N ARG A 77 -15.76 -15.01 -6.72
CA ARG A 77 -15.49 -16.32 -6.11
C ARG A 77 -14.54 -16.26 -4.91
N PRO A 78 -13.40 -15.54 -4.95
CA PRO A 78 -12.51 -15.44 -3.79
C PRO A 78 -13.21 -14.92 -2.53
N TRP A 79 -14.08 -13.91 -2.70
CA TRP A 79 -14.87 -13.37 -1.61
C TRP A 79 -15.95 -14.36 -1.15
N LEU A 80 -16.65 -15.00 -2.09
CA LEU A 80 -17.73 -15.95 -1.85
C LEU A 80 -17.27 -17.21 -1.08
N ARG A 81 -16.05 -17.72 -1.33
CA ARG A 81 -15.45 -18.87 -0.62
C ARG A 81 -15.47 -18.70 0.89
N SER A 82 -15.34 -17.47 1.37
CA SER A 82 -15.39 -17.17 2.80
C SER A 82 -16.80 -17.30 3.42
N PHE A 83 -17.85 -17.45 2.60
CA PHE A 83 -19.25 -17.59 3.00
C PHE A 83 -19.84 -18.97 2.70
N TYR A 84 -19.13 -19.90 2.05
CA TYR A 84 -19.68 -21.21 1.63
C TYR A 84 -20.45 -21.93 2.74
N LYS A 85 -19.88 -21.99 3.96
CA LYS A 85 -20.51 -22.60 5.14
C LYS A 85 -21.89 -22.03 5.49
N ARG A 86 -22.19 -20.80 5.07
CA ARG A 86 -23.39 -20.04 5.42
C ARG A 86 -24.34 -19.85 4.26
N LEU A 87 -23.97 -20.22 3.04
CA LEU A 87 -24.83 -20.03 1.87
C LEU A 87 -26.05 -20.95 1.99
N ILE A 88 -27.23 -20.34 2.04
CA ILE A 88 -28.52 -21.03 1.99
C ILE A 88 -28.95 -21.21 0.52
N ASP A 89 -28.87 -20.14 -0.26
CA ASP A 89 -29.24 -20.10 -1.67
C ASP A 89 -28.25 -19.22 -2.45
N LEU A 90 -27.99 -19.59 -3.70
CA LEU A 90 -27.08 -18.89 -4.59
C LEU A 90 -27.56 -19.02 -6.04
N LYS A 91 -27.87 -17.89 -6.67
CA LYS A 91 -28.37 -17.82 -8.04
C LYS A 91 -27.50 -16.92 -8.90
N GLY A 92 -27.39 -17.27 -10.18
CA GLY A 92 -26.74 -16.43 -11.20
C GLY A 92 -25.23 -16.56 -11.32
N LEU A 93 -24.62 -17.54 -10.63
CA LEU A 93 -23.21 -17.91 -10.79
C LEU A 93 -23.07 -19.10 -11.72
N ASN A 94 -22.10 -19.04 -12.64
CA ASN A 94 -21.78 -20.14 -13.54
C ASN A 94 -20.66 -20.99 -12.95
N PHE A 95 -20.96 -21.70 -11.86
CA PHE A 95 -19.98 -22.38 -11.02
C PHE A 95 -20.63 -23.36 -10.06
N ASP A 96 -19.97 -24.50 -9.86
CA ASP A 96 -20.34 -25.50 -8.85
C ASP A 96 -19.42 -25.39 -7.62
N ILE A 97 -20.03 -25.14 -6.46
CA ILE A 97 -19.34 -25.07 -5.17
C ILE A 97 -18.74 -26.43 -4.79
N ALA A 98 -19.47 -27.52 -5.04
CA ALA A 98 -19.02 -28.87 -4.69
C ALA A 98 -17.79 -29.27 -5.52
N GLU A 99 -17.77 -28.90 -6.80
CA GLU A 99 -16.60 -29.13 -7.66
C GLU A 99 -15.37 -28.35 -7.17
N ASP A 100 -15.52 -27.07 -6.82
CA ASP A 100 -14.40 -26.25 -6.30
C ASP A 100 -13.85 -26.76 -4.98
N LEU A 101 -14.72 -27.15 -4.05
CA LEU A 101 -14.31 -27.78 -2.79
C LEU A 101 -13.55 -29.09 -3.05
N ALA A 102 -14.03 -29.93 -3.97
CA ALA A 102 -13.34 -31.16 -4.34
C ALA A 102 -11.96 -30.89 -4.94
N GLN A 103 -11.83 -29.86 -5.80
CA GLN A 103 -10.54 -29.44 -6.35
C GLN A 103 -9.59 -28.92 -5.25
N MET A 104 -10.10 -28.16 -4.27
CA MET A 104 -9.29 -27.66 -3.14
C MET A 104 -8.78 -28.80 -2.25
N VAL A 105 -9.58 -29.85 -2.03
CA VAL A 105 -9.16 -31.04 -1.28
C VAL A 105 -8.10 -31.81 -2.07
N ASP A 106 -8.37 -32.08 -3.35
CA ASP A 106 -7.46 -32.78 -4.26
C ASP A 106 -6.07 -32.12 -4.31
N VAL A 107 -6.01 -30.78 -4.41
CA VAL A 107 -4.74 -30.05 -4.45
C VAL A 107 -3.93 -30.18 -3.16
N ASN A 108 -4.59 -30.22 -2.00
CA ASN A 108 -3.88 -30.40 -0.73
C ASN A 108 -3.30 -31.81 -0.58
N GLU A 109 -4.04 -32.81 -1.04
CA GLU A 109 -3.65 -34.22 -0.95
C GLU A 109 -2.61 -34.58 -2.02
N ASN A 110 -2.89 -34.26 -3.28
CA ASN A 110 -2.19 -34.77 -4.46
C ASN A 110 -1.23 -33.74 -5.12
N GLY A 111 -1.29 -32.47 -4.72
CA GLY A 111 -0.43 -31.42 -5.26
C GLY A 111 -1.13 -30.49 -6.26
N LEU A 112 -0.44 -29.42 -6.66
CA LEU A 112 -0.95 -28.50 -7.68
C LEU A 112 -1.11 -29.20 -9.02
N ARG A 113 -2.22 -28.92 -9.70
CA ARG A 113 -2.46 -29.43 -11.05
C ARG A 113 -1.51 -28.76 -12.03
N GLN A 114 -0.87 -29.55 -12.89
CA GLN A 114 -0.09 -29.00 -14.00
C GLN A 114 -1.07 -28.49 -15.06
N HIS A 115 -1.13 -27.17 -15.22
CA HIS A 115 -1.90 -26.56 -16.29
C HIS A 115 -1.06 -26.42 -17.56
N ASP A 116 -1.68 -26.76 -18.69
CA ASP A 116 -1.08 -26.62 -20.00
C ASP A 116 -0.94 -25.13 -20.32
N THR A 117 0.28 -24.60 -20.27
CA THR A 117 0.60 -23.17 -20.46
C THR A 117 0.52 -22.75 -21.93
N SER A 118 -0.38 -23.32 -22.72
CA SER A 118 -0.65 -22.91 -24.10
C SER A 118 -1.41 -21.58 -24.11
N PHE A 119 -0.78 -20.53 -23.59
CA PHE A 119 -1.21 -19.16 -23.81
C PHE A 119 -1.18 -18.91 -25.32
N SER A 120 -2.37 -18.86 -25.94
CA SER A 120 -2.48 -18.22 -27.25
C SER A 120 -2.03 -16.76 -27.10
N PRO A 121 -1.17 -16.25 -27.99
CA PRO A 121 -0.71 -14.87 -27.91
C PRO A 121 -1.94 -13.95 -27.91
N SER A 122 -2.16 -13.25 -26.80
CA SER A 122 -3.29 -12.34 -26.65
C SER A 122 -3.24 -11.32 -27.78
N MET A 123 -4.31 -11.19 -28.57
CA MET A 123 -4.41 -10.05 -29.50
C MET A 123 -4.33 -8.76 -28.68
N PRO A 124 -3.30 -7.91 -28.91
CA PRO A 124 -3.19 -6.66 -28.18
C PRO A 124 -4.40 -5.76 -28.51
N TRP A 125 -4.81 -4.98 -27.51
CA TRP A 125 -5.75 -3.89 -27.72
C TRP A 125 -5.20 -2.96 -28.80
N SER A 126 -6.05 -2.58 -29.76
CA SER A 126 -5.66 -1.72 -30.87
C SER A 126 -6.72 -0.65 -31.09
N ILE A 127 -6.37 0.50 -31.65
CA ILE A 127 -7.43 1.46 -32.02
C ILE A 127 -8.04 0.98 -33.33
N PRO A 128 -9.37 0.73 -33.42
CA PRO A 128 -9.98 0.27 -34.66
C PRO A 128 -9.69 1.23 -35.83
N PRO A 129 -9.45 0.74 -37.06
CA PRO A 129 -9.15 1.59 -38.22
C PRO A 129 -10.24 2.62 -38.53
N THR A 130 -11.48 2.34 -38.15
CA THR A 130 -12.65 3.21 -38.32
C THR A 130 -12.73 4.33 -37.28
N CYS A 131 -11.92 4.28 -36.22
CA CYS A 131 -11.96 5.26 -35.16
C CYS A 131 -11.14 6.49 -35.59
N HIS A 132 -11.79 7.65 -35.72
CA HIS A 132 -11.07 8.91 -35.90
C HIS A 132 -10.52 9.37 -34.55
N TYR A 133 -9.20 9.30 -34.38
CA TYR A 133 -8.52 9.80 -33.20
C TYR A 133 -7.38 10.73 -33.62
N GLN A 134 -7.12 11.74 -32.79
CA GLN A 134 -5.91 12.55 -32.89
C GLN A 134 -5.00 12.11 -31.75
N SER A 135 -3.93 11.37 -32.07
CA SER A 135 -2.89 11.11 -31.08
C SER A 135 -2.13 12.41 -30.82
N ARG A 136 -2.25 12.94 -29.62
CA ARG A 136 -1.37 14.01 -29.13
C ARG A 136 -0.39 13.37 -28.16
N PRO A 137 0.91 13.29 -28.48
CA PRO A 137 1.89 12.79 -27.53
C PRO A 137 1.86 13.66 -26.28
N SER A 138 1.41 13.08 -25.17
CA SER A 138 1.42 13.75 -23.88
C SER A 138 2.74 13.43 -23.18
N LYS A 139 3.67 14.38 -23.19
CA LYS A 139 4.89 14.28 -22.36
C LYS A 139 4.54 14.07 -20.88
N ALA A 140 3.42 14.65 -20.42
CA ALA A 140 2.99 14.55 -19.03
C ALA A 140 2.61 13.12 -18.59
N HIS A 141 2.08 12.27 -19.49
CA HIS A 141 1.76 10.87 -19.14
C HIS A 141 2.98 9.96 -19.12
N MET A 142 4.05 10.29 -19.86
CA MET A 142 5.31 9.53 -19.81
C MET A 142 6.03 9.68 -18.47
N GLN A 143 5.78 10.79 -17.76
CA GLN A 143 6.41 11.09 -16.48
C GLN A 143 5.88 10.19 -15.34
N LEU A 144 4.59 9.84 -15.35
CA LEU A 144 3.86 9.35 -14.17
C LEU A 144 4.31 7.97 -13.63
N PHE A 145 4.84 7.08 -14.48
CA PHE A 145 5.18 5.71 -14.05
C PHE A 145 6.61 5.24 -14.38
N ASN A 146 7.26 5.80 -15.41
CA ASN A 146 8.61 5.38 -15.81
C ASN A 146 9.73 6.33 -15.36
N GLU A 147 9.44 7.58 -14.98
CA GLU A 147 10.49 8.51 -14.55
C GLU A 147 10.56 8.59 -13.01
N TYR A 148 9.45 8.87 -12.32
CA TYR A 148 9.45 9.17 -10.88
C TYR A 148 9.85 8.01 -9.95
N PHE A 149 9.58 6.76 -10.34
CA PHE A 149 9.96 5.58 -9.56
C PHE A 149 11.17 4.84 -10.16
N SER A 150 11.84 5.47 -11.13
CA SER A 150 13.02 4.87 -11.73
C SER A 150 14.25 5.08 -10.85
N ILE A 151 15.24 4.21 -11.06
CA ILE A 151 16.57 4.39 -10.48
C ILE A 151 17.21 5.73 -10.89
N TYR A 152 16.86 6.29 -12.06
CA TYR A 152 17.33 7.62 -12.46
C TYR A 152 16.85 8.71 -11.51
N TYR A 153 15.57 8.70 -11.16
CA TYR A 153 15.01 9.71 -10.27
C TYR A 153 15.59 9.60 -8.86
N ALA A 154 15.75 8.38 -8.34
CA ALA A 154 16.39 8.15 -7.04
C ALA A 154 17.81 8.72 -6.98
N VAL A 155 18.62 8.46 -8.01
CA VAL A 155 20.01 8.96 -8.05
C VAL A 155 20.09 10.45 -8.33
N ILE A 156 19.30 10.99 -9.26
CA ILE A 156 19.20 12.45 -9.51
C ILE A 156 18.80 13.17 -8.22
N GLY A 157 17.77 12.67 -7.53
CA GLY A 157 17.31 13.20 -6.25
C GLY A 157 18.41 13.19 -5.20
N ALA A 158 19.13 12.07 -5.05
CA ALA A 158 20.24 11.96 -4.11
C ALA A 158 21.37 12.96 -4.40
N VAL A 159 21.78 13.13 -5.67
CA VAL A 159 22.78 14.15 -6.05
C VAL A 159 22.33 15.55 -5.67
N LEU A 160 21.10 15.93 -6.05
CA LEU A 160 20.58 17.26 -5.74
C LEU A 160 20.45 17.48 -4.23
N MET A 161 19.99 16.48 -3.48
CA MET A 161 19.90 16.58 -2.02
C MET A 161 21.27 16.73 -1.37
N THR A 162 22.30 16.00 -1.81
CA THR A 162 23.67 16.17 -1.32
C THR A 162 24.18 17.59 -1.57
N ILE A 163 23.94 18.14 -2.76
CA ILE A 163 24.33 19.53 -3.07
C ILE A 163 23.55 20.51 -2.18
N TYR A 164 22.23 20.36 -2.07
CA TYR A 164 21.35 21.33 -1.40
C TYR A 164 21.45 21.31 0.14
N SER A 165 21.82 20.17 0.72
CA SER A 165 22.07 20.03 2.16
C SER A 165 23.41 20.57 2.65
N ASP A 166 24.35 20.83 1.75
CA ASP A 166 25.64 21.46 2.07
C ASP A 166 25.45 22.96 2.37
N ASP A 167 26.15 23.50 3.36
CA ASP A 167 26.05 24.92 3.75
C ASP A 167 26.55 25.90 2.67
N ARG A 168 27.34 25.42 1.70
CA ARG A 168 27.86 26.24 0.61
C ARG A 168 26.76 26.60 -0.39
N GLU A 169 26.86 27.82 -0.91
CA GLU A 169 25.92 28.33 -1.90
C GLU A 169 26.31 27.99 -3.34
N ALA A 170 27.61 27.84 -3.60
CA ALA A 170 28.17 27.60 -4.92
C ALA A 170 29.22 26.49 -4.90
N PHE A 171 29.30 25.74 -6.00
CA PHE A 171 30.16 24.57 -6.18
C PHE A 171 30.91 24.68 -7.49
N LEU A 172 32.16 24.23 -7.49
CA LEU A 172 32.94 24.06 -8.71
C LEU A 172 32.40 22.89 -9.53
N GLU A 173 32.64 22.95 -10.84
CA GLU A 173 32.30 21.87 -11.77
C GLU A 173 32.87 20.50 -11.31
N GLU A 174 34.13 20.48 -10.89
CA GLU A 174 34.81 19.27 -10.40
C GLU A 174 34.21 18.73 -9.10
N GLU A 175 33.75 19.61 -8.20
CA GLU A 175 33.10 19.20 -6.95
C GLU A 175 31.74 18.54 -7.22
N ILE A 176 30.97 19.07 -8.17
CA ILE A 176 29.69 18.48 -8.56
C ILE A 176 29.91 17.12 -9.23
N GLN A 177 30.92 16.99 -10.11
CA GLN A 177 31.28 15.71 -10.72
C GLN A 177 31.69 14.68 -9.66
N MET A 178 32.46 15.08 -8.65
CA MET A 178 32.83 14.19 -7.54
C MET A 178 31.61 13.72 -6.75
N ILE A 179 30.67 14.62 -6.43
CA ILE A 179 29.41 14.27 -5.77
C ILE A 179 28.60 13.28 -6.63
N MET A 180 28.52 13.53 -7.94
CA MET A 180 27.83 12.64 -8.87
C MET A 180 28.45 11.24 -8.87
N ASP A 181 29.77 11.14 -8.98
CA ASP A 181 30.49 9.86 -8.99
C ASP A 181 30.31 9.08 -7.68
N GLU A 182 30.40 9.76 -6.54
CA GLU A 182 30.19 9.15 -5.22
C GLU A 182 28.77 8.60 -5.06
N VAL A 183 27.75 9.39 -5.45
CA VAL A 183 26.35 8.96 -5.36
C VAL A 183 26.08 7.83 -6.34
N ILE A 184 26.51 7.93 -7.61
CA ILE A 184 26.30 6.86 -8.61
C ILE A 184 26.93 5.55 -8.14
N LYS A 185 28.14 5.61 -7.56
CA LYS A 185 28.83 4.45 -6.99
C LYS A 185 28.05 3.81 -5.84
N ALA A 186 27.42 4.61 -4.97
CA ALA A 186 26.60 4.09 -3.88
C ALA A 186 25.39 3.27 -4.37
N TYR A 187 24.89 3.54 -5.58
CA TYR A 187 23.78 2.81 -6.21
C TYR A 187 24.23 1.71 -7.19
N GLU A 188 25.52 1.41 -7.29
CA GLU A 188 26.08 0.52 -8.32
C GLU A 188 25.43 -0.87 -8.35
N ALA A 189 25.10 -1.44 -7.18
CA ALA A 189 24.46 -2.76 -7.07
C ALA A 189 23.02 -2.80 -7.61
N GLN A 190 22.37 -1.65 -7.77
CA GLN A 190 20.97 -1.51 -8.22
C GLN A 190 20.89 -1.08 -9.70
N LEU A 191 21.98 -0.59 -10.28
CA LEU A 191 22.02 -0.04 -11.62
C LEU A 191 22.18 -1.13 -12.68
N GLY A 192 21.29 -1.14 -13.68
CA GLY A 192 21.50 -1.88 -14.92
C GLY A 192 22.59 -1.25 -15.80
N LEU A 193 23.15 -2.03 -16.73
CA LEU A 193 24.21 -1.57 -17.65
C LEU A 193 23.86 -0.29 -18.41
N GLN A 194 22.63 -0.21 -18.95
CA GLN A 194 22.17 0.99 -19.68
C GLN A 194 21.96 2.19 -18.76
N SER A 195 21.46 1.95 -17.54
CA SER A 195 21.29 3.01 -16.53
C SER A 195 22.63 3.64 -16.17
N LYS A 196 23.65 2.81 -15.91
CA LYS A 196 25.00 3.28 -15.58
C LYS A 196 25.62 4.14 -16.70
N ALA A 197 25.38 3.77 -17.96
CA ALA A 197 25.95 4.49 -19.11
C ALA A 197 25.32 5.88 -19.34
N LEU A 198 24.03 6.05 -19.03
CA LEU A 198 23.28 7.28 -19.34
C LEU A 198 23.15 8.23 -18.15
N LEU A 199 23.28 7.73 -16.92
CA LEU A 199 22.95 8.48 -15.71
C LEU A 199 23.77 9.77 -15.56
N HIS A 200 25.08 9.66 -15.77
CA HIS A 200 26.02 10.76 -15.55
C HIS A 200 25.65 11.94 -16.46
N ASP A 201 25.50 11.69 -17.77
CA ASP A 201 25.12 12.71 -18.74
C ASP A 201 23.75 13.31 -18.43
N THR A 202 22.78 12.47 -18.05
CA THR A 202 21.42 12.93 -17.69
C THR A 202 21.44 13.89 -16.49
N ILE A 203 22.20 13.57 -15.44
CA ILE A 203 22.34 14.43 -14.26
C ILE A 203 23.07 15.72 -14.63
N TRP A 204 24.12 15.61 -15.44
CA TRP A 204 24.92 16.76 -15.88
C TRP A 204 24.11 17.75 -16.72
N GLU A 205 23.32 17.25 -17.67
CA GLU A 205 22.38 18.05 -18.46
C GLU A 205 21.38 18.78 -17.55
N LEU A 206 20.90 18.13 -16.50
CA LEU A 206 19.98 18.73 -15.53
C LEU A 206 20.64 19.88 -14.74
N ILE A 207 21.87 19.72 -14.29
CA ILE A 207 22.64 20.76 -13.60
C ILE A 207 22.84 21.97 -14.53
N GLN A 208 23.16 21.72 -15.79
CA GLN A 208 23.39 22.76 -16.79
C GLN A 208 22.12 23.45 -17.28
N SER A 209 20.95 22.81 -17.15
CA SER A 209 19.68 23.31 -17.67
C SER A 209 19.19 24.64 -17.06
N GLY A 210 19.75 25.06 -15.92
CA GLY A 210 19.22 26.21 -15.17
C GLY A 210 17.99 25.89 -14.30
N ALA A 211 17.55 24.63 -14.28
CA ALA A 211 16.41 24.20 -13.47
C ALA A 211 16.70 24.31 -11.97
N PHE A 212 17.89 23.89 -11.55
CA PHE A 212 18.32 23.84 -10.14
C PHE A 212 19.57 24.67 -9.84
N MET A 213 20.42 24.97 -10.82
CA MET A 213 21.66 25.72 -10.56
C MET A 213 21.91 26.76 -11.64
N LYS A 214 22.58 27.84 -11.28
CA LYS A 214 22.99 28.92 -12.19
C LYS A 214 24.48 28.81 -12.48
N LYS A 215 24.84 28.61 -13.74
CA LYS A 215 26.23 28.59 -14.18
C LYS A 215 26.86 29.99 -14.08
N GLY A 216 28.08 30.06 -13.57
CA GLY A 216 28.88 31.27 -13.43
C GLY A 216 30.36 30.92 -13.26
N VAL A 217 31.09 31.78 -12.55
CA VAL A 217 32.52 31.58 -12.28
C VAL A 217 32.89 31.99 -10.85
N MET A 218 33.98 31.43 -10.34
CA MET A 218 34.62 31.86 -9.10
C MET A 218 36.09 32.20 -9.37
N GLU A 219 36.59 33.28 -8.77
CA GLU A 219 37.99 33.69 -8.92
C GLU A 219 38.91 32.71 -8.18
N ILE A 220 39.99 32.27 -8.83
CA ILE A 220 41.04 31.44 -8.23
C ILE A 220 42.06 32.35 -7.54
N LYS A 221 42.01 32.38 -6.22
CA LYS A 221 42.96 33.06 -5.34
C LYS A 221 44.03 32.07 -4.86
N GLY A 222 45.25 32.55 -4.65
CA GLY A 222 46.30 31.73 -4.02
C GLY A 222 47.05 30.73 -4.92
N PHE A 223 46.98 30.87 -6.26
CA PHE A 223 47.69 30.00 -7.21
C PHE A 223 49.20 29.83 -6.89
N TRP A 224 49.82 30.85 -6.28
CA TRP A 224 51.24 30.86 -5.91
C TRP A 224 51.56 30.16 -4.58
N THR A 225 50.54 29.73 -3.82
CA THR A 225 50.69 29.13 -2.47
C THR A 225 50.42 27.63 -2.44
N GLY A 226 50.11 27.00 -3.58
CA GLY A 226 49.86 25.57 -3.68
C GLY A 226 48.50 25.10 -3.13
N LYS A 227 47.69 26.00 -2.55
CA LYS A 227 46.29 25.75 -2.18
C LYS A 227 45.39 26.76 -2.92
N ASN A 228 44.59 26.27 -3.86
CA ASN A 228 43.59 27.11 -4.53
C ASN A 228 42.54 27.53 -3.49
N GLN A 229 42.38 28.84 -3.30
CA GLN A 229 41.26 29.43 -2.58
C GLN A 229 40.31 30.04 -3.62
N TYR A 230 39.00 29.97 -3.38
CA TYR A 230 38.03 30.47 -4.35
C TYR A 230 37.30 31.71 -3.81
N GLY A 231 37.14 32.71 -4.67
CA GLY A 231 36.36 33.92 -4.37
C GLY A 231 34.85 33.69 -4.41
N MET A 232 34.07 34.76 -4.25
CA MET A 232 32.61 34.69 -4.37
C MET A 232 32.19 34.35 -5.80
N TRP A 233 31.07 33.63 -5.95
CA TRP A 233 30.48 33.32 -7.24
C TRP A 233 30.05 34.60 -7.98
N GLN A 234 30.24 34.62 -9.29
CA GLN A 234 29.84 35.71 -10.17
C GLN A 234 29.05 35.16 -11.37
N ALA A 235 27.89 35.76 -11.63
CA ALA A 235 27.14 35.52 -12.85
C ALA A 235 27.97 36.01 -14.05
N LYS A 236 28.00 35.27 -15.17
CA LYS A 236 28.59 35.84 -16.41
C LYS A 236 27.73 37.03 -16.86
N PRO A 237 28.34 38.21 -17.09
CA PRO A 237 29.02 38.47 -18.37
C PRO A 237 30.43 39.11 -18.32
N ASP A 238 30.99 39.49 -17.16
CA ASP A 238 32.18 40.37 -17.12
C ASP A 238 33.22 39.98 -16.04
N PRO A 239 33.87 38.80 -16.15
CA PRO A 239 35.00 38.45 -15.29
C PRO A 239 36.19 39.38 -15.60
N SER A 240 36.87 39.91 -14.57
CA SER A 240 38.07 40.75 -14.77
C SER A 240 39.06 40.07 -15.73
N PRO A 241 39.52 40.76 -16.80
CA PRO A 241 40.37 40.17 -17.83
C PRO A 241 41.71 39.66 -17.31
N ASN A 242 42.12 40.12 -16.12
CA ASN A 242 43.39 39.72 -15.50
C ASN A 242 43.23 38.64 -14.41
N GLY A 243 42.01 38.21 -14.11
CA GLY A 243 41.73 37.17 -13.12
C GLY A 243 41.83 35.75 -13.70
N ARG A 244 42.16 34.77 -12.86
CA ARG A 244 41.97 33.34 -13.18
C ARG A 244 40.63 32.88 -12.62
N TRP A 245 39.87 32.16 -13.43
CA TRP A 245 38.48 31.84 -13.13
C TRP A 245 38.24 30.34 -13.27
N ALA A 246 37.50 29.76 -12.33
CA ALA A 246 36.99 28.39 -12.41
C ALA A 246 35.48 28.41 -12.69
N VAL A 247 34.98 27.42 -13.44
CA VAL A 247 33.55 27.26 -13.69
C VAL A 247 32.88 26.80 -12.39
N ALA A 248 31.80 27.48 -12.02
CA ALA A 248 31.06 27.22 -10.80
C ALA A 248 29.55 27.35 -11.02
N TYR A 249 28.77 26.68 -10.17
CA TYR A 249 27.32 26.66 -10.22
C TYR A 249 26.76 27.10 -8.86
N LEU A 250 25.91 28.13 -8.88
CA LEU A 250 25.20 28.64 -7.70
C LEU A 250 23.86 27.93 -7.55
N LYS A 251 23.48 27.55 -6.33
CA LYS A 251 22.13 27.04 -6.02
C LYS A 251 21.08 28.05 -6.46
N LYS A 252 20.02 27.58 -7.12
CA LYS A 252 18.92 28.46 -7.54
C LYS A 252 17.93 28.71 -6.42
N TYR A 253 17.69 27.73 -5.56
CA TYR A 253 16.76 27.82 -4.44
C TYR A 253 17.55 27.94 -3.14
N GLN A 254 17.29 28.99 -2.38
CA GLN A 254 17.92 29.29 -1.10
C GLN A 254 16.83 29.83 -0.18
N THR A 255 17.01 29.65 1.12
CA THR A 255 16.09 30.13 2.15
C THR A 255 16.89 30.85 3.21
N GLU A 256 16.34 31.95 3.72
CA GLU A 256 16.98 32.82 4.71
C GLU A 256 16.91 32.23 6.12
N GLU A 257 15.90 31.39 6.39
CA GLU A 257 15.77 30.68 7.65
C GLU A 257 16.56 29.38 7.62
N ARG A 258 17.15 29.00 8.76
CA ARG A 258 17.80 27.70 8.96
C ARG A 258 16.86 26.78 9.71
N SER A 259 16.40 25.72 9.06
CA SER A 259 15.63 24.63 9.64
C SER A 259 16.02 23.31 8.97
N PHE A 260 15.59 22.18 9.51
CA PHE A 260 15.75 20.90 8.82
C PHE A 260 15.24 20.94 7.37
N ASN A 261 14.14 21.68 7.12
CA ASN A 261 13.52 21.76 5.80
C ASN A 261 14.25 22.71 4.85
N THR A 262 15.18 23.54 5.33
CA THR A 262 15.85 24.55 4.51
C THR A 262 17.02 23.98 3.70
N ALA A 263 17.42 22.74 4.02
CA ALA A 263 18.37 21.92 3.30
C ALA A 263 17.72 21.11 2.15
N ILE A 264 16.40 21.23 1.95
CA ILE A 264 15.62 20.44 1.01
C ILE A 264 15.20 21.31 -0.19
N LEU A 265 15.09 20.71 -1.37
CA LEU A 265 14.51 21.38 -2.55
C LEU A 265 13.07 21.85 -2.26
N PRO A 266 12.63 22.99 -2.82
CA PRO A 266 11.23 23.40 -2.76
C PRO A 266 10.31 22.31 -3.30
N LEU A 267 9.10 22.23 -2.75
CA LEU A 267 8.08 21.30 -3.23
C LEU A 267 7.80 21.53 -4.72
N SER A 268 7.82 20.45 -5.48
CA SER A 268 7.41 20.45 -6.88
C SER A 268 5.92 20.75 -7.01
N LYS A 269 5.52 21.19 -8.20
CA LYS A 269 4.10 21.41 -8.51
C LYS A 269 3.25 20.16 -8.27
N LEU A 270 3.78 18.96 -8.51
CA LEU A 270 3.04 17.73 -8.26
C LEU A 270 2.84 17.50 -6.76
N GLU A 271 3.87 17.73 -5.94
CA GLU A 271 3.79 17.64 -4.48
C GLU A 271 2.82 18.67 -3.90
N CYS A 272 2.85 19.92 -4.37
CA CYS A 272 1.87 20.95 -3.97
C CYS A 272 0.43 20.51 -4.31
N ARG A 273 0.20 20.00 -5.52
CA ARG A 273 -1.11 19.47 -5.92
C ARG A 273 -1.50 18.25 -5.09
N TRP A 274 -0.57 17.35 -4.78
CA TRP A 274 -0.80 16.20 -3.91
C TRP A 274 -1.18 16.64 -2.49
N LEU A 275 -0.51 17.65 -1.92
CA LEU A 275 -0.86 18.22 -0.62
C LEU A 275 -2.29 18.77 -0.63
N LEU A 276 -2.65 19.60 -1.61
CA LEU A 276 -4.03 20.09 -1.75
C LEU A 276 -5.04 18.94 -1.88
N THR A 277 -4.64 17.86 -2.53
CA THR A 277 -5.47 16.66 -2.72
C THR A 277 -5.70 15.95 -1.40
N ILE A 278 -4.63 15.64 -0.67
CA ILE A 278 -4.71 14.87 0.57
C ILE A 278 -5.40 15.68 1.67
N LEU A 279 -5.31 17.01 1.67
CA LEU A 279 -6.06 17.90 2.57
C LEU A 279 -7.59 17.79 2.45
N SER A 280 -8.10 17.12 1.42
CA SER A 280 -9.53 16.80 1.28
C SER A 280 -9.89 15.42 1.84
N ASP A 281 -8.90 14.61 2.24
CA ASP A 281 -9.13 13.32 2.87
C ASP A 281 -9.68 13.52 4.30
N PRO A 282 -10.79 12.85 4.66
CA PRO A 282 -11.37 12.95 6.00
C PRO A 282 -10.44 12.61 7.16
N LYS A 283 -9.35 11.87 6.92
CA LYS A 283 -8.35 11.52 7.93
C LYS A 283 -7.33 12.63 8.17
N MET A 284 -7.23 13.68 7.34
CA MET A 284 -6.26 14.75 7.59
C MET A 284 -6.51 15.51 8.88
N THR A 285 -7.77 15.61 9.31
CA THR A 285 -8.14 16.22 10.60
C THR A 285 -7.64 15.41 11.80
N LEU A 286 -7.11 14.20 11.59
CA LEU A 286 -6.48 13.41 12.64
C LEU A 286 -5.04 13.86 12.95
N PHE A 287 -4.43 14.64 12.05
CA PHE A 287 -3.02 15.04 12.13
C PHE A 287 -2.85 16.55 12.12
N LEU A 288 -3.73 17.27 11.42
CA LEU A 288 -3.71 18.73 11.31
C LEU A 288 -5.01 19.31 11.86
N ASN A 289 -4.91 20.45 12.53
CA ASN A 289 -6.07 21.23 12.91
C ASN A 289 -6.61 22.07 11.73
N GLU A 290 -7.80 22.64 11.89
CA GLU A 290 -8.46 23.37 10.80
C GLU A 290 -7.69 24.65 10.39
N GLU A 291 -6.99 25.30 11.33
CA GLU A 291 -6.20 26.50 11.06
C GLU A 291 -4.98 26.15 10.19
N GLU A 292 -4.29 25.05 10.50
CA GLU A 292 -3.17 24.51 9.71
C GLU A 292 -3.64 24.11 8.30
N ILE A 293 -4.77 23.40 8.20
CA ILE A 293 -5.35 23.00 6.92
C ILE A 293 -5.66 24.24 6.06
N GLN A 294 -6.25 25.28 6.64
CA GLN A 294 -6.53 26.53 5.95
C GLN A 294 -5.26 27.27 5.53
N SER A 295 -4.26 27.35 6.41
CA SER A 295 -2.97 27.98 6.12
C SER A 295 -2.29 27.34 4.90
N ILE A 296 -2.27 26.01 4.83
CA ILE A 296 -1.68 25.29 3.68
C ILE A 296 -2.50 25.56 2.41
N ARG A 297 -3.84 25.53 2.49
CA ARG A 297 -4.71 25.82 1.33
C ARG A 297 -4.51 27.24 0.80
N GLN A 298 -4.35 28.22 1.67
CA GLN A 298 -4.11 29.61 1.28
C GLN A 298 -2.72 29.77 0.66
N THR A 299 -1.71 29.12 1.24
CA THR A 299 -0.33 29.14 0.73
C THR A 299 -0.23 28.53 -0.68
N LEU A 300 -1.03 27.51 -0.96
CA LEU A 300 -1.03 26.79 -2.24
C LEU A 300 -2.20 27.18 -3.15
N ALA A 301 -2.79 28.36 -2.97
CA ALA A 301 -4.03 28.77 -3.66
C ALA A 301 -3.93 28.79 -5.21
N ASP A 302 -2.73 28.95 -5.75
CA ASP A 302 -2.48 28.97 -7.21
C ASP A 302 -2.50 27.57 -7.86
N ASP A 303 -2.41 26.51 -7.05
CA ASP A 303 -2.45 25.12 -7.51
C ASP A 303 -3.85 24.51 -7.41
N LYS A 304 -4.03 23.36 -8.09
CA LYS A 304 -5.30 22.62 -8.09
C LYS A 304 -5.10 21.19 -7.64
N PRO A 305 -5.97 20.64 -6.77
CA PRO A 305 -5.88 19.25 -6.37
C PRO A 305 -5.97 18.30 -7.58
N LEU A 306 -5.41 17.12 -7.41
CA LEU A 306 -5.56 15.99 -8.31
C LEU A 306 -7.00 15.47 -8.21
N LEU A 307 -7.52 14.93 -9.32
CA LEU A 307 -8.89 14.40 -9.40
C LEU A 307 -9.00 12.99 -8.80
N LEU A 308 -8.72 12.84 -7.49
CA LEU A 308 -8.79 11.54 -6.79
C LEU A 308 -10.18 10.90 -6.84
N ALA A 309 -11.25 11.69 -6.99
CA ALA A 309 -12.60 11.17 -7.18
C ALA A 309 -12.74 10.24 -8.41
N SER A 310 -11.77 10.27 -9.33
CA SER A 310 -11.71 9.36 -10.48
C SER A 310 -11.13 7.98 -10.12
N ILE A 311 -10.51 7.82 -8.95
CA ILE A 311 -9.92 6.57 -8.47
C ILE A 311 -10.96 5.85 -7.62
N ILE A 312 -11.38 4.66 -8.06
CA ILE A 312 -12.28 3.79 -7.31
C ILE A 312 -11.43 2.87 -6.44
N GLN A 313 -11.49 3.03 -5.12
CA GLN A 313 -10.80 2.15 -4.17
C GLN A 313 -11.71 0.98 -3.79
N THR A 314 -11.46 -0.19 -4.36
CA THR A 314 -12.26 -1.41 -4.11
C THR A 314 -11.75 -2.26 -2.95
N ASP A 315 -10.54 -1.99 -2.47
CA ASP A 315 -9.79 -2.88 -1.56
C ASP A 315 -9.70 -2.34 -0.12
N ARG A 316 -10.49 -1.30 0.17
CA ARG A 316 -10.57 -0.67 1.49
C ARG A 316 -11.98 -0.82 2.05
N PHE A 317 -12.09 -1.26 3.30
CA PHE A 317 -13.38 -1.40 3.95
C PHE A 317 -14.02 -0.05 4.29
N ALA A 318 -15.34 -0.01 4.16
CA ALA A 318 -16.13 1.13 4.61
C ALA A 318 -16.10 1.23 6.15
N VAL A 319 -16.00 2.44 6.66
CA VAL A 319 -15.91 2.73 8.09
C VAL A 319 -17.05 3.65 8.51
N SER A 320 -17.69 3.35 9.63
CA SER A 320 -18.79 4.16 10.17
C SER A 320 -18.31 5.51 10.71
N ASP A 321 -19.20 6.50 10.76
CA ASP A 321 -18.83 7.83 11.28
C ASP A 321 -18.49 7.82 12.77
N GLN A 322 -19.06 6.87 13.54
CA GLN A 322 -18.70 6.65 14.94
C GLN A 322 -17.21 6.25 15.08
N VAL A 323 -16.73 5.34 14.24
CA VAL A 323 -15.31 4.92 14.25
C VAL A 323 -14.41 6.12 13.94
N LYS A 324 -14.74 6.90 12.89
CA LYS A 324 -13.97 8.09 12.53
C LYS A 324 -13.93 9.11 13.68
N GLN A 325 -15.03 9.26 14.42
CA GLN A 325 -15.08 10.17 15.56
C GLN A 325 -14.22 9.69 16.73
N GLN A 326 -14.23 8.39 17.04
CA GLN A 326 -13.37 7.84 18.08
C GLN A 326 -11.88 8.00 17.74
N GLU A 327 -11.49 7.75 16.49
CA GLU A 327 -10.12 8.02 16.03
C GLU A 327 -9.74 9.50 16.22
N ARG A 328 -10.63 10.44 15.88
CA ARG A 328 -10.41 11.88 16.09
C ARG A 328 -10.24 12.25 17.56
N ASN A 329 -10.99 11.63 18.45
CA ASN A 329 -10.94 11.95 19.88
C ASN A 329 -9.58 11.61 20.51
N PHE A 330 -8.89 10.58 20.02
CA PHE A 330 -7.70 10.04 20.69
C PHE A 330 -6.41 10.13 19.89
N MET A 331 -6.44 10.34 18.57
CA MET A 331 -5.23 10.35 17.74
C MET A 331 -4.18 11.36 18.23
N ASN A 332 -4.52 12.65 18.27
CA ASN A 332 -3.59 13.71 18.67
C ASN A 332 -3.11 13.54 20.12
N LEU A 333 -3.99 13.05 21.00
CA LEU A 333 -3.65 12.76 22.39
C LEU A 333 -2.57 11.69 22.48
N LEU A 334 -2.74 10.58 21.73
CA LEU A 334 -1.79 9.48 21.73
C LEU A 334 -0.48 9.85 21.02
N LEU A 335 -0.54 10.58 19.90
CA LEU A 335 0.66 11.08 19.22
C LEU A 335 1.49 11.98 20.14
N GLY A 336 0.85 12.91 20.83
CA GLY A 336 1.52 13.76 21.83
C GLY A 336 2.10 12.94 22.98
N ALA A 337 1.38 11.94 23.50
CA ALA A 337 1.89 11.09 24.57
C ALA A 337 3.09 10.24 24.13
N ILE A 338 3.12 9.77 22.87
CA ILE A 338 4.28 9.08 22.30
C ILE A 338 5.46 10.03 22.19
N GLU A 339 5.27 11.21 21.59
CA GLU A 339 6.33 12.21 21.38
C GLU A 339 6.98 12.66 22.71
N HIS A 340 6.17 12.82 23.75
CA HIS A 340 6.64 13.28 25.07
C HIS A 340 6.95 12.13 26.03
N HIS A 341 6.90 10.88 25.57
CA HIS A 341 7.11 9.66 26.37
C HIS A 341 6.27 9.60 27.67
N GLN A 342 5.00 10.04 27.59
CA GLN A 342 4.07 10.10 28.71
C GLN A 342 3.20 8.85 28.80
N LYS A 343 2.94 8.39 30.01
CA LYS A 343 2.01 7.29 30.26
C LYS A 343 0.57 7.73 29.98
N VAL A 344 -0.28 6.77 29.64
CA VAL A 344 -1.71 7.00 29.46
C VAL A 344 -2.53 5.99 30.27
N PHE A 345 -3.62 6.46 30.87
CA PHE A 345 -4.68 5.60 31.37
C PHE A 345 -5.70 5.37 30.26
N ILE A 346 -6.05 4.11 30.01
CA ILE A 346 -7.01 3.73 28.96
C ILE A 346 -8.12 2.87 29.55
N GLN A 347 -9.37 3.18 29.16
CA GLN A 347 -10.51 2.28 29.24
C GLN A 347 -10.80 1.73 27.83
N TYR A 348 -10.78 0.41 27.70
CA TYR A 348 -10.82 -0.27 26.41
C TYR A 348 -11.91 -1.33 26.36
N ASN A 349 -12.64 -1.36 25.25
CA ASN A 349 -13.72 -2.30 24.99
C ASN A 349 -13.36 -3.25 23.82
N PRO A 350 -12.68 -4.38 24.10
CA PRO A 350 -12.23 -5.29 23.07
C PRO A 350 -13.39 -5.97 22.37
N ARG A 351 -13.14 -6.54 21.19
CA ARG A 351 -14.15 -7.36 20.52
C ARG A 351 -14.21 -8.72 21.19
N HIS A 352 -15.40 -9.14 21.63
CA HIS A 352 -15.64 -10.47 22.22
C HIS A 352 -14.80 -10.80 23.46
N GLN A 353 -14.26 -9.79 24.15
CA GLN A 353 -13.59 -9.97 25.43
C GLN A 353 -14.12 -8.93 26.43
N PRO A 354 -14.01 -9.17 27.74
CA PRO A 354 -14.42 -8.20 28.74
C PRO A 354 -13.67 -6.87 28.60
N GLU A 355 -14.38 -5.78 28.88
CA GLU A 355 -13.80 -4.46 29.04
C GLU A 355 -12.68 -4.48 30.10
N PHE A 356 -11.65 -3.68 29.87
CA PHE A 356 -10.57 -3.53 30.83
C PHE A 356 -10.00 -2.11 30.83
N SER A 357 -9.33 -1.76 31.92
CA SER A 357 -8.62 -0.49 32.06
C SER A 357 -7.28 -0.67 32.73
N GLY A 358 -6.39 0.31 32.54
CA GLY A 358 -5.07 0.30 33.15
C GLY A 358 -4.17 1.43 32.65
N VAL A 359 -2.94 1.43 33.16
CA VAL A 359 -1.88 2.32 32.71
C VAL A 359 -1.05 1.63 31.64
N PHE A 360 -0.76 2.38 30.58
CA PHE A 360 -0.11 1.91 29.37
C PHE A 360 0.95 2.91 28.91
N TYR A 361 2.01 2.38 28.30
CA TYR A 361 3.05 3.19 27.66
C TYR A 361 2.79 3.13 26.15
N PRO A 362 2.32 4.23 25.52
CA PRO A 362 2.05 4.24 24.09
C PRO A 362 3.38 4.22 23.32
N ILE A 363 3.54 3.30 22.38
CA ILE A 363 4.81 3.11 21.66
C ILE A 363 4.70 3.59 20.22
N MET A 364 3.68 3.10 19.50
CA MET A 364 3.54 3.36 18.07
C MET A 364 2.08 3.27 17.65
N ILE A 365 1.70 4.01 16.61
CA ILE A 365 0.40 3.92 15.94
C ILE A 365 0.61 3.37 14.52
N GLU A 366 -0.22 2.41 14.13
CA GLU A 366 -0.24 1.81 12.80
C GLU A 366 -1.60 2.03 12.13
N TYR A 367 -1.58 2.13 10.80
CA TYR A 367 -2.77 2.21 9.99
C TYR A 367 -2.97 0.90 9.21
N ASP A 368 -4.11 0.24 9.43
CA ASP A 368 -4.52 -0.90 8.63
C ASP A 368 -5.21 -0.41 7.35
N GLN A 369 -4.54 -0.56 6.21
CA GLN A 369 -5.05 -0.12 4.92
C GLN A 369 -6.36 -0.82 4.53
N ARG A 370 -6.52 -2.10 4.87
CA ARG A 370 -7.66 -2.92 4.48
C ARG A 370 -8.86 -2.61 5.37
N ASP A 371 -8.66 -2.68 6.68
CA ASP A 371 -9.71 -2.40 7.66
C ASP A 371 -10.03 -0.91 7.79
N ASN A 372 -9.14 -0.04 7.29
CA ASN A 372 -9.27 1.42 7.27
C ASN A 372 -9.36 2.04 8.68
N VAL A 373 -8.69 1.39 9.64
CA VAL A 373 -8.66 1.79 11.06
C VAL A 373 -7.24 1.95 11.58
N PHE A 374 -7.09 2.75 12.62
CA PHE A 374 -5.82 2.87 13.34
C PHE A 374 -5.75 1.92 14.55
N ARG A 375 -4.57 1.35 14.76
CA ARG A 375 -4.24 0.54 15.95
C ARG A 375 -2.99 1.10 16.61
N SER A 376 -2.80 0.86 17.90
CA SER A 376 -1.59 1.28 18.59
C SER A 376 -1.05 0.18 19.50
N TYR A 377 0.28 0.05 19.51
CA TYR A 377 1.01 -0.80 20.44
C TYR A 377 1.28 -0.07 21.73
N PHE A 378 1.00 -0.75 22.82
CA PHE A 378 1.23 -0.28 24.17
C PHE A 378 2.02 -1.31 24.96
N TYR A 379 2.90 -0.85 25.86
CA TYR A 379 3.35 -1.70 26.96
C TYR A 379 2.36 -1.57 28.13
N SER A 380 1.81 -2.69 28.60
CA SER A 380 0.90 -2.70 29.74
C SER A 380 1.67 -2.75 31.05
N GLU A 381 1.53 -1.73 31.90
CA GLU A 381 2.19 -1.71 33.21
C GLU A 381 1.66 -2.80 34.15
N LYS A 382 0.37 -3.13 34.04
CA LYS A 382 -0.23 -4.21 34.85
C LYS A 382 0.17 -5.60 34.39
N ARG A 383 0.15 -5.86 33.07
CA ARG A 383 0.40 -7.20 32.50
C ARG A 383 1.87 -7.44 32.15
N GLN A 384 2.70 -6.40 32.19
CA GLN A 384 4.12 -6.44 31.84
C GLN A 384 4.37 -7.04 30.45
N THR A 385 3.51 -6.72 29.49
CA THR A 385 3.57 -7.24 28.11
C THR A 385 2.99 -6.24 27.12
N ILE A 386 3.26 -6.48 25.83
CA ILE A 386 2.77 -5.66 24.73
C ILE A 386 1.29 -5.95 24.47
N THR A 387 0.53 -4.90 24.17
CA THR A 387 -0.89 -4.99 23.82
C THR A 387 -1.16 -4.12 22.60
N LEU A 388 -1.82 -4.69 21.58
CA LEU A 388 -2.30 -3.98 20.41
C LEU A 388 -3.77 -3.61 20.61
N MET A 389 -4.12 -2.33 20.48
CA MET A 389 -5.49 -1.83 20.66
C MET A 389 -5.98 -1.10 19.41
N ASN A 390 -7.24 -1.31 19.02
CA ASN A 390 -7.89 -0.53 17.98
C ASN A 390 -8.36 0.81 18.57
N LEU A 391 -7.92 1.94 18.01
CA LEU A 391 -8.24 3.27 18.53
C LEU A 391 -9.76 3.51 18.60
N ALA A 392 -10.52 2.94 17.66
CA ALA A 392 -11.97 3.07 17.60
C ALA A 392 -12.73 2.41 18.77
N ARG A 393 -12.02 1.59 19.58
CA ARG A 393 -12.55 0.83 20.72
C ARG A 393 -12.06 1.36 22.07
N ILE A 394 -11.28 2.44 22.06
CA ILE A 394 -10.96 3.18 23.27
C ILE A 394 -12.23 3.95 23.67
N GLU A 395 -12.65 3.82 24.91
CA GLU A 395 -13.81 4.54 25.45
C GLU A 395 -13.39 5.80 26.18
N ALA A 396 -12.25 5.73 26.86
CA ALA A 396 -11.61 6.88 27.50
C ALA A 396 -10.09 6.73 27.46
N CYS A 397 -9.40 7.85 27.28
CA CYS A 397 -7.94 7.93 27.35
C CYS A 397 -7.54 9.24 28.04
N GLN A 398 -6.62 9.16 29.00
CA GLN A 398 -6.11 10.31 29.74
C GLN A 398 -4.59 10.24 29.81
N VAL A 399 -3.92 11.34 29.46
CA VAL A 399 -2.46 11.47 29.60
C VAL A 399 -2.11 11.73 31.06
N LEU A 400 -1.23 10.92 31.62
CA LEU A 400 -0.68 11.08 32.96
C LEU A 400 0.54 12.00 32.85
N LYS A 401 0.30 13.32 32.78
CA LYS A 401 1.30 14.31 32.33
C LYS A 401 2.62 14.30 33.13
N GLU A 402 2.56 13.94 34.41
CA GLU A 402 3.72 13.89 35.31
C GLU A 402 4.41 12.52 35.32
N GLU A 403 3.82 11.52 34.65
CA GLU A 403 4.38 10.17 34.57
C GLU A 403 4.93 9.89 33.17
N THR A 404 6.25 9.75 33.10
CA THR A 404 6.95 9.34 31.88
C THR A 404 7.43 7.89 31.97
N PHE A 405 7.82 7.33 30.83
CA PHE A 405 8.42 6.00 30.76
C PHE A 405 9.69 6.02 29.90
N ALA A 406 10.56 5.02 30.09
CA ALA A 406 11.74 4.84 29.26
C ALA A 406 11.34 4.28 27.89
N TYR A 407 11.17 5.16 26.90
CA TYR A 407 10.68 4.79 25.57
C TYR A 407 11.53 3.70 24.91
N ASP A 408 12.86 3.82 24.93
CA ASP A 408 13.76 2.82 24.33
C ASP A 408 13.57 1.42 24.91
N SER A 409 13.26 1.32 26.21
CA SER A 409 12.96 0.04 26.86
C SER A 409 11.60 -0.52 26.43
N ALA A 410 10.58 0.34 26.33
CA ALA A 410 9.27 -0.07 25.83
C ALA A 410 9.33 -0.51 24.35
N TYR A 411 10.10 0.21 23.53
CA TYR A 411 10.32 -0.12 22.13
C TYR A 411 11.11 -1.42 21.96
N ALA A 412 12.17 -1.64 22.76
CA ALA A 412 12.89 -2.91 22.78
C ALA A 412 11.97 -4.08 23.19
N ALA A 413 11.06 -3.87 24.13
CA ALA A 413 10.05 -4.87 24.50
C ALA A 413 9.05 -5.15 23.35
N LEU A 414 8.70 -4.14 22.55
CA LEU A 414 7.88 -4.33 21.34
C LEU A 414 8.60 -5.19 20.30
N GLU A 415 9.88 -4.92 20.04
CA GLU A 415 10.66 -5.71 19.09
C GLU A 415 10.88 -7.16 19.56
N ALA A 416 11.13 -7.36 20.87
CA ALA A 416 11.18 -8.70 21.45
C ALA A 416 9.84 -9.44 21.30
N TYR A 417 8.73 -8.78 21.64
CA TYR A 417 7.39 -9.34 21.47
C TYR A 417 7.11 -9.75 20.02
N ARG A 418 7.45 -8.90 19.05
CA ARG A 418 7.30 -9.20 17.62
C ARG A 418 8.14 -10.37 17.16
N GLY A 419 9.36 -10.52 17.70
CA GLY A 419 10.24 -11.65 17.42
C GLY A 419 9.68 -12.96 17.98
N GLU A 420 9.19 -12.94 19.22
CA GLU A 420 8.61 -14.11 19.90
C GLU A 420 7.30 -14.58 19.27
N HIS A 421 6.48 -13.66 18.77
CA HIS A 421 5.18 -13.93 18.16
C HIS A 421 5.24 -13.96 16.63
N GLN A 422 6.43 -14.15 16.05
CA GLN A 422 6.58 -14.31 14.60
C GLN A 422 6.57 -15.79 14.24
N ALA A 423 5.66 -16.14 13.33
CA ALA A 423 5.61 -17.44 12.69
C ALA A 423 5.86 -17.30 11.18
N SER A 424 5.98 -18.45 10.51
CA SER A 424 6.04 -18.51 9.05
C SER A 424 5.12 -19.57 8.49
N LEU A 425 4.68 -19.37 7.26
CA LEU A 425 3.90 -20.34 6.48
C LEU A 425 4.48 -20.46 5.08
N THR A 426 4.69 -21.69 4.61
CA THR A 426 5.09 -21.97 3.24
C THR A 426 3.93 -22.55 2.43
N ILE A 427 3.73 -22.00 1.23
CA ILE A 427 2.71 -22.43 0.28
C ILE A 427 3.32 -22.61 -1.13
N GLU A 428 2.71 -23.48 -1.93
CA GLU A 428 2.95 -23.57 -3.37
C GLU A 428 1.83 -22.84 -4.14
N LEU A 429 2.19 -22.25 -5.28
CA LEU A 429 1.27 -21.52 -6.16
C LEU A 429 1.44 -21.98 -7.61
N SER A 430 0.33 -22.09 -8.35
CA SER A 430 0.39 -22.26 -9.81
C SER A 430 0.51 -20.91 -10.54
N GLU A 431 0.97 -20.92 -11.79
CA GLU A 431 1.10 -19.71 -12.63
C GLU A 431 -0.26 -19.25 -13.22
N GLU A 432 -1.33 -20.03 -13.00
CA GLU A 432 -2.64 -19.74 -13.55
C GLU A 432 -3.19 -18.39 -13.13
N LYS A 433 -3.93 -17.72 -14.03
CA LYS A 433 -4.70 -16.50 -13.76
C LYS A 433 -3.87 -15.37 -13.10
N ASN A 434 -2.58 -15.35 -13.39
CA ASN A 434 -1.62 -14.43 -12.78
C ASN A 434 -1.62 -14.50 -11.23
N THR A 435 -1.76 -15.71 -10.69
CA THR A 435 -1.81 -15.95 -9.23
C THR A 435 -0.58 -15.39 -8.51
N PRO A 436 0.66 -15.55 -8.99
CA PRO A 436 1.83 -15.00 -8.31
C PRO A 436 1.75 -13.49 -8.10
N ASP A 437 1.42 -12.70 -9.11
CA ASP A 437 1.32 -11.24 -8.96
C ASP A 437 0.19 -10.85 -8.00
N ARG A 438 -0.97 -11.51 -8.12
CA ARG A 438 -2.14 -11.23 -7.27
C ARG A 438 -1.82 -11.48 -5.81
N ILE A 439 -1.25 -12.65 -5.49
CA ILE A 439 -0.99 -13.02 -4.10
C ILE A 439 0.19 -12.25 -3.51
N LEU A 440 1.23 -11.95 -4.31
CA LEU A 440 2.33 -11.12 -3.84
C LEU A 440 1.86 -9.68 -3.55
N TYR A 441 0.96 -9.14 -4.37
CA TYR A 441 0.36 -7.83 -4.13
C TYR A 441 -0.56 -7.82 -2.91
N GLU A 442 -1.49 -8.78 -2.84
CA GLU A 442 -2.43 -8.89 -1.71
C GLU A 442 -1.68 -9.07 -0.39
N LEU A 443 -0.64 -9.91 -0.36
CA LEU A 443 0.18 -10.16 0.81
C LEU A 443 1.35 -9.15 0.93
N SER A 444 1.24 -7.95 0.33
CA SER A 444 2.20 -6.85 0.52
C SER A 444 2.49 -6.45 1.97
N PRO A 445 1.53 -6.52 2.92
CA PRO A 445 1.80 -6.16 4.31
C PRO A 445 2.78 -7.10 5.02
N TRP A 446 2.92 -8.35 4.56
CA TRP A 446 3.80 -9.33 5.19
C TRP A 446 5.15 -9.42 4.51
N LYS A 447 6.19 -9.58 5.34
CA LYS A 447 7.50 -10.01 4.87
C LYS A 447 7.35 -11.38 4.21
N LYS A 448 7.95 -11.55 3.04
CA LYS A 448 7.79 -12.77 2.25
C LYS A 448 9.01 -13.06 1.39
N ARG A 449 9.17 -14.34 1.05
CA ARG A 449 10.19 -14.84 0.14
C ARG A 449 9.51 -15.73 -0.90
N CYS A 450 9.62 -15.35 -2.18
CA CYS A 450 9.09 -16.13 -3.28
C CYS A 450 10.23 -16.72 -4.11
N ARG A 451 10.13 -17.99 -4.48
CA ARG A 451 11.04 -18.68 -5.38
C ARG A 451 10.25 -19.36 -6.48
N TYR A 452 10.73 -19.27 -7.72
CA TYR A 452 10.17 -20.01 -8.84
C TYR A 452 11.04 -21.22 -9.17
N ASP A 453 10.43 -22.41 -9.28
CA ASP A 453 11.07 -23.62 -9.79
C ASP A 453 10.69 -23.81 -11.26
N ARG A 454 11.68 -23.67 -12.15
CA ARG A 454 11.49 -23.80 -13.61
C ARG A 454 11.19 -25.23 -14.08
N ASN A 455 11.64 -26.24 -13.34
CA ASN A 455 11.44 -27.64 -13.72
C ASN A 455 10.02 -28.08 -13.38
N GLN A 456 9.55 -27.68 -12.19
CA GLN A 456 8.22 -28.03 -11.70
C GLN A 456 7.15 -27.02 -12.14
N LYS A 457 7.54 -25.84 -12.64
CA LYS A 457 6.66 -24.72 -13.01
C LYS A 457 5.74 -24.28 -11.86
N VAL A 458 6.30 -24.24 -10.64
CA VAL A 458 5.58 -23.83 -9.43
C VAL A 458 6.35 -22.73 -8.70
N TYR A 459 5.62 -21.90 -7.99
CA TYR A 459 6.19 -20.92 -7.07
C TYR A 459 6.09 -21.44 -5.65
N THR A 460 7.16 -21.31 -4.86
CA THR A 460 7.15 -21.52 -3.43
C THR A 460 7.21 -20.16 -2.74
N LEU A 461 6.18 -19.85 -1.96
CA LEU A 461 6.06 -18.60 -1.22
C LEU A 461 6.10 -18.88 0.29
N THR A 462 7.10 -18.34 0.97
CA THR A 462 7.17 -18.30 2.44
C THR A 462 6.73 -16.93 2.93
N ILE A 463 5.72 -16.91 3.82
CA ILE A 463 5.12 -15.71 4.40
C ILE A 463 5.52 -15.67 5.88
N TYR A 464 6.05 -14.56 6.37
CA TYR A 464 6.34 -14.33 7.77
C TYR A 464 5.27 -13.41 8.36
N TYR A 465 4.64 -13.83 9.45
CA TYR A 465 3.48 -13.17 10.03
C TYR A 465 3.53 -13.12 11.55
N GLN A 466 2.79 -12.20 12.13
CA GLN A 466 2.60 -12.12 13.59
C GLN A 466 1.46 -13.07 13.98
N ASP A 467 1.55 -13.72 15.15
CA ASP A 467 0.56 -14.72 15.57
C ASP A 467 -0.88 -14.19 15.46
N ASN A 468 -1.14 -12.94 15.82
CA ASN A 468 -2.48 -12.35 15.72
C ASN A 468 -3.07 -12.30 14.29
N ASP A 469 -2.25 -12.45 13.24
CA ASP A 469 -2.65 -12.40 11.83
C ASP A 469 -3.05 -13.77 11.27
N TRP A 470 -2.82 -14.87 11.99
CA TRP A 470 -2.94 -16.23 11.43
C TRP A 470 -4.33 -16.49 10.82
N MET A 471 -5.38 -15.98 11.46
CA MET A 471 -6.76 -16.13 11.00
C MET A 471 -7.06 -15.29 9.74
N GLU A 472 -6.42 -14.14 9.61
CA GLU A 472 -6.49 -13.33 8.39
C GLU A 472 -5.84 -14.07 7.22
N LEU A 473 -4.66 -14.66 7.44
CA LEU A 473 -3.98 -15.48 6.43
C LEU A 473 -4.84 -16.67 5.99
N VAL A 474 -5.47 -17.40 6.93
CA VAL A 474 -6.43 -18.48 6.57
C VAL A 474 -7.50 -17.95 5.62
N THR A 475 -8.09 -16.80 5.94
CA THR A 475 -9.17 -16.20 5.15
C THR A 475 -8.69 -15.79 3.76
N ARG A 476 -7.50 -15.19 3.65
CA ARG A 476 -6.91 -14.79 2.37
C ARG A 476 -6.53 -16.00 1.53
N LEU A 477 -5.90 -17.01 2.11
CA LEU A 477 -5.49 -18.24 1.42
C LEU A 477 -6.71 -19.03 0.91
N LEU A 478 -7.77 -19.17 1.71
CA LEU A 478 -9.02 -19.79 1.27
C LEU A 478 -9.60 -19.10 0.03
N SER A 479 -9.42 -17.79 -0.11
CA SER A 479 -9.92 -17.05 -1.26
C SER A 479 -9.28 -17.47 -2.59
N TYR A 480 -8.05 -18.02 -2.57
CA TYR A 480 -7.37 -18.49 -3.77
C TYR A 480 -7.90 -19.85 -4.25
N GLY A 481 -8.38 -20.70 -3.36
CA GLY A 481 -8.93 -22.00 -3.72
C GLY A 481 -7.87 -22.95 -4.27
N PRO A 482 -8.13 -23.69 -5.38
CA PRO A 482 -7.28 -24.79 -5.83
C PRO A 482 -5.98 -24.35 -6.53
N VAL A 483 -5.71 -23.05 -6.66
CA VAL A 483 -4.45 -22.56 -7.27
C VAL A 483 -3.31 -22.45 -6.27
N ILE A 484 -3.56 -22.77 -4.99
CA ILE A 484 -2.56 -22.78 -3.93
C ILE A 484 -2.59 -24.10 -3.16
N ARG A 485 -1.46 -24.43 -2.54
CA ARG A 485 -1.32 -25.56 -1.62
C ARG A 485 -0.53 -25.15 -0.40
N ILE A 486 -1.03 -25.45 0.80
CA ILE A 486 -0.31 -25.18 2.05
C ILE A 486 0.62 -26.35 2.36
N LEU A 487 1.92 -26.08 2.54
CA LEU A 487 2.93 -27.11 2.79
C LEU A 487 3.08 -27.45 4.28
N ASP A 488 2.93 -26.45 5.16
CA ASP A 488 3.21 -26.59 6.59
C ASP A 488 2.00 -27.19 7.33
N ARG A 489 1.90 -28.52 7.32
CA ARG A 489 0.73 -29.28 7.84
C ARG A 489 0.51 -29.16 9.35
N ASP A 490 1.56 -28.88 10.11
CA ASP A 490 1.47 -28.73 11.57
C ASP A 490 1.05 -27.32 12.00
N SER A 491 0.90 -26.39 11.05
CA SER A 491 0.50 -25.01 11.36
C SER A 491 -0.99 -24.90 11.74
N ASN A 492 -1.31 -23.99 12.68
CA ASN A 492 -2.70 -23.65 13.01
C ASN A 492 -3.49 -23.19 11.77
N ILE A 493 -2.82 -22.52 10.82
CA ILE A 493 -3.40 -22.10 9.55
C ILE A 493 -3.86 -23.32 8.73
N TYR A 494 -3.02 -24.33 8.56
CA TYR A 494 -3.39 -25.54 7.83
C TYR A 494 -4.56 -26.25 8.50
N GLN A 495 -4.53 -26.42 9.82
CA GLN A 495 -5.58 -27.12 10.55
C GLN A 495 -6.94 -26.40 10.42
N GLU A 496 -6.98 -25.09 10.60
CA GLU A 496 -8.20 -24.29 10.42
C GLU A 496 -8.67 -24.31 8.95
N TYR A 497 -7.75 -24.22 7.99
CA TYR A 497 -8.05 -24.30 6.56
C TYR A 497 -8.72 -25.64 6.21
N GLN A 498 -8.17 -26.76 6.68
CA GLN A 498 -8.72 -28.09 6.47
C GLN A 498 -10.07 -28.29 7.17
N GLN A 499 -10.19 -27.82 8.41
CA GLN A 499 -11.45 -27.91 9.16
C GLN A 499 -12.58 -27.17 8.42
N ARG A 500 -12.31 -25.96 7.92
CA ARG A 500 -13.29 -25.19 7.13
C ARG A 500 -13.68 -25.91 5.85
N LEU A 501 -12.72 -26.47 5.12
CA LEU A 501 -13.00 -27.25 3.92
C LEU A 501 -13.89 -28.45 4.21
N LYS A 502 -13.59 -29.21 5.26
CA LYS A 502 -14.38 -30.37 5.66
C LYS A 502 -15.82 -29.98 6.01
N GLU A 503 -16.00 -28.94 6.82
CA GLU A 503 -17.34 -28.46 7.19
C GLU A 503 -18.14 -27.98 5.97
N GLN A 504 -17.49 -27.27 5.05
CA GLN A 504 -18.12 -26.81 3.81
C GLN A 504 -18.56 -27.99 2.94
N LEU A 505 -17.71 -29.02 2.82
CA LEU A 505 -18.02 -30.23 2.05
C LEU A 505 -19.22 -30.99 2.63
N GLU A 506 -19.30 -31.15 3.95
CA GLU A 506 -20.41 -31.85 4.62
C GLU A 506 -21.75 -31.10 4.45
N ILE A 507 -21.72 -29.78 4.46
CA ILE A 507 -22.90 -28.94 4.19
C ILE A 507 -23.38 -29.14 2.75
N GLU A 508 -22.47 -29.11 1.78
CA GLU A 508 -22.84 -29.30 0.37
C GLU A 508 -23.35 -30.73 0.08
N LYS A 509 -22.76 -31.76 0.68
CA LYS A 509 -23.28 -33.14 0.61
C LYS A 509 -24.71 -33.24 1.17
N THR A 510 -24.97 -32.56 2.28
CA THR A 510 -26.29 -32.53 2.91
C THR A 510 -27.32 -31.83 2.02
N LYS A 511 -26.96 -30.70 1.40
CA LYS A 511 -27.85 -30.03 0.43
C LYS A 511 -28.18 -30.91 -0.77
N ALA A 512 -27.17 -31.63 -1.31
CA ALA A 512 -27.36 -32.53 -2.44
C ALA A 512 -28.31 -33.70 -2.10
N SER A 513 -28.24 -34.25 -0.89
CA SER A 513 -29.15 -35.32 -0.47
C SER A 513 -30.60 -34.85 -0.29
N PHE A 514 -30.82 -33.60 0.15
CA PHE A 514 -32.16 -33.01 0.23
C PHE A 514 -32.74 -32.58 -1.12
N ALA A 515 -31.90 -32.24 -2.11
CA ALA A 515 -32.34 -31.86 -3.45
C ALA A 515 -32.69 -33.05 -4.37
N GLY A 516 -32.27 -34.27 -3.99
CA GLY A 516 -32.51 -35.52 -4.74
C GLY A 516 -33.78 -36.28 -4.35
N VAL A 517 -34.75 -35.63 -3.70
CA VAL A 517 -36.06 -36.20 -3.30
C VAL A 517 -37.19 -35.62 -4.14
#